data_AF-J9EZG1-F1
#
_entry.id   AF-J9EZG1-F1
#
_cell.length_a   1.000
_cell.length_b   1.000
_cell.length_c   1.000
_cell.angle_alpha   90.00
_cell.angle_beta   90.00
_cell.angle_gamma   90.00
#
_symmetry.space_group_name_H-M   'P 1'
#
loop_
_entity.id
_entity.type
_entity.pdbx_description
1 polymer ?
#
loop_
_entity_poly.entity_id
_entity_poly.type
_entity_poly.pdbx_seq_one_letter_code
_entity_poly.pdbx_strand_id
1 'polypeptide(L)'
;MDGCAHQYIATQGPLESTASDFWRMVHQEQITTIIMLCKTFEDGKPKCFQYWPAENGENKTYGCMFVMNKRSEHEDKFETYLLEVLPEGCSNSTIVKLIHMTDWPDRGVPQSGMTVLRLIRMMPTSSTSIIHCSAGIGRTGTVVAIDTLLSRLWRNQPLNVPQVVKEMRNQRASSVQNEAQYVFIYTTVLDYIKAKLPLKYREFAVSFHAEVKKANMI
;
A
#
# COMPACT_ATOMS: atom_id res chain seq x y z
N MET A 1 6.34 8.23 -10.33
CA MET A 1 5.55 7.80 -11.51
C MET A 1 4.97 9.04 -12.18
N ASP A 2 5.15 9.22 -13.48
CA ASP A 2 4.61 10.40 -14.16
C ASP A 2 3.08 10.42 -14.12
N GLY A 3 2.53 11.57 -13.71
CA GLY A 3 1.09 11.80 -13.59
C GLY A 3 0.44 11.26 -12.31
N CYS A 4 1.16 10.52 -11.46
CA CYS A 4 0.67 10.09 -10.14
C CYS A 4 0.65 11.30 -9.17
N ALA A 5 -0.45 11.47 -8.44
CA ALA A 5 -0.60 12.58 -7.49
C ALA A 5 0.21 12.37 -6.20
N HIS A 6 0.51 11.13 -5.86
CA HIS A 6 1.23 10.75 -4.66
C HIS A 6 2.70 10.42 -4.97
N GLN A 7 3.52 10.53 -3.93
CA GLN A 7 4.93 10.15 -3.96
C GLN A 7 5.17 9.00 -2.99
N TYR A 8 6.01 8.05 -3.40
CA TYR A 8 6.17 6.77 -2.70
C TYR A 8 7.63 6.39 -2.51
N ILE A 9 7.93 5.87 -1.32
CA ILE A 9 9.04 4.95 -1.11
C ILE A 9 8.46 3.54 -1.04
N ALA A 10 8.61 2.77 -2.13
CA ALA A 10 8.22 1.37 -2.17
C ALA A 10 9.37 0.48 -1.68
N THR A 11 9.16 -0.24 -0.58
CA THR A 11 10.19 -1.07 0.06
C THR A 11 9.66 -2.45 0.44
N GLN A 12 10.57 -3.36 0.80
CA GLN A 12 10.20 -4.64 1.40
C GLN A 12 9.69 -4.43 2.84
N GLY A 13 8.92 -5.38 3.35
CA GLY A 13 8.64 -5.46 4.77
C GLY A 13 9.94 -5.57 5.56
N PRO A 14 10.11 -4.82 6.66
CA PRO A 14 11.28 -4.92 7.50
C PRO A 14 11.54 -6.34 7.97
N LEU A 15 12.81 -6.70 8.03
CA LEU A 15 13.30 -7.89 8.70
C LEU A 15 13.76 -7.46 10.10
N GLU A 16 13.91 -8.41 11.02
CA GLU A 16 14.45 -8.12 12.35
C GLU A 16 15.80 -7.40 12.27
N SER A 17 16.69 -7.86 11.38
CA SER A 17 18.00 -7.27 11.14
C SER A 17 17.98 -5.90 10.44
N THR A 18 16.86 -5.50 9.80
CA THR A 18 16.77 -4.25 9.04
C THR A 18 15.75 -3.26 9.61
N ALA A 19 15.08 -3.60 10.71
CA ALA A 19 14.09 -2.73 11.35
C ALA A 19 14.69 -1.39 11.79
N SER A 20 15.93 -1.40 12.31
CA SER A 20 16.66 -0.18 12.66
C SER A 20 16.88 0.73 11.44
N ASP A 21 17.32 0.17 10.30
CA ASP A 21 17.56 0.94 9.08
C ASP A 21 16.25 1.49 8.49
N PHE A 22 15.17 0.71 8.58
CA PHE A 22 13.84 1.15 8.16
C PHE A 22 13.39 2.38 8.95
N TRP A 23 13.51 2.37 10.29
CA TRP A 23 13.15 3.53 11.10
C TRP A 23 14.07 4.73 10.89
N ARG A 24 15.36 4.50 10.64
CA ARG A 24 16.29 5.57 10.26
C ARG A 24 15.83 6.25 8.96
N MET A 25 15.43 5.47 7.95
CA MET A 25 14.87 5.99 6.69
C MET A 25 13.57 6.77 6.93
N VAL A 26 12.67 6.25 7.76
CA VAL A 26 11.41 6.92 8.13
C VAL A 26 11.69 8.33 8.69
N HIS A 27 12.63 8.44 9.63
CA HIS A 27 12.99 9.71 10.23
C HIS A 27 13.73 10.63 9.23
N GLN A 28 14.74 10.10 8.53
CA GLN A 28 15.53 10.88 7.56
C GLN A 28 14.67 11.50 6.47
N GLU A 29 13.77 10.72 5.88
CA GLU A 29 12.89 11.16 4.78
C GLU A 29 11.61 11.87 5.29
N GLN A 30 11.54 12.14 6.61
CA GLN A 30 10.41 12.84 7.27
C GLN A 30 9.05 12.21 6.92
N ILE A 31 9.01 10.87 6.92
CA ILE A 31 7.81 10.14 6.51
C ILE A 31 6.76 10.24 7.59
N THR A 32 5.58 10.72 7.22
CA THR A 32 4.42 10.85 8.12
C THR A 32 3.39 9.73 7.93
N THR A 33 3.48 8.95 6.86
CA THR A 33 2.53 7.87 6.55
C THR A 33 3.24 6.62 6.03
N ILE A 34 2.93 5.48 6.64
CA ILE A 34 3.37 4.14 6.20
C ILE A 34 2.13 3.31 5.85
N ILE A 35 2.15 2.68 4.69
CA ILE A 35 1.11 1.77 4.22
C ILE A 35 1.65 0.34 4.23
N MET A 36 1.08 -0.50 5.10
CA MET A 36 1.44 -1.91 5.24
C MET A 36 0.34 -2.79 4.66
N LEU A 37 0.69 -3.62 3.67
CA LEU A 37 -0.25 -4.42 2.89
C LEU A 37 -0.14 -5.92 3.16
N CYS A 38 0.56 -6.33 4.22
CA CYS A 38 0.63 -7.73 4.65
C CYS A 38 0.63 -7.83 6.16
N LYS A 39 0.18 -8.96 6.69
CA LYS A 39 0.36 -9.29 8.10
C LYS A 39 1.83 -9.64 8.35
N THR A 40 2.24 -9.66 9.62
CA THR A 40 3.57 -10.14 10.01
C THR A 40 3.75 -11.63 9.73
N PHE A 41 2.67 -12.41 9.82
CA PHE A 41 2.64 -13.84 9.57
C PHE A 41 1.41 -14.23 8.75
N GLU A 42 1.61 -15.00 7.68
CA GLU A 42 0.55 -15.45 6.76
C GLU A 42 0.87 -16.85 6.26
N ASP A 43 -0.14 -17.73 6.17
CA ASP A 43 -0.02 -19.09 5.62
C ASP A 43 1.16 -19.91 6.21
N GLY A 44 1.35 -19.81 7.53
CA GLY A 44 2.42 -20.52 8.22
C GLY A 44 3.81 -19.94 8.03
N LYS A 45 3.94 -18.73 7.43
CA LYS A 45 5.24 -18.14 7.09
C LYS A 45 5.37 -16.70 7.61
N PRO A 46 6.55 -16.32 8.13
CA PRO A 46 6.84 -14.92 8.40
C PRO A 46 6.88 -14.14 7.09
N LYS A 47 6.26 -12.97 7.08
CA LYS A 47 6.14 -12.07 5.93
C LYS A 47 6.80 -10.72 6.17
N CYS A 48 6.70 -10.24 7.40
CA CYS A 48 7.25 -8.97 7.85
C CYS A 48 7.53 -9.09 9.35
N PHE A 49 8.65 -8.55 9.80
CA PHE A 49 8.92 -8.44 11.23
C PHE A 49 7.92 -7.49 11.89
N GLN A 50 7.61 -7.70 13.18
CA GLN A 50 6.81 -6.77 13.99
C GLN A 50 7.66 -5.54 14.34
N TYR A 51 7.90 -4.70 13.32
CA TYR A 51 8.83 -3.57 13.40
C TYR A 51 8.25 -2.36 14.14
N TRP A 52 7.03 -2.44 14.70
CA TRP A 52 6.45 -1.41 15.57
C TRP A 52 5.89 -2.03 16.86
N PRO A 53 5.84 -1.27 17.97
CA PRO A 53 5.05 -1.66 19.15
C PRO A 53 3.56 -1.75 18.81
N ALA A 54 2.94 -2.91 19.04
CA ALA A 54 1.57 -3.17 18.60
C ALA A 54 0.54 -2.67 19.62
N GLU A 55 0.91 -2.71 20.91
CA GLU A 55 -0.01 -2.36 21.99
C GLU A 55 0.00 -0.86 22.29
N ASN A 56 -1.15 -0.34 22.72
CA ASN A 56 -1.28 1.07 23.10
C ASN A 56 -0.36 1.42 24.26
N GLY A 57 0.48 2.45 24.08
CA GLY A 57 1.47 2.90 25.07
C GLY A 57 2.75 2.05 25.10
N GLU A 58 2.83 0.96 24.34
CA GLU A 58 4.05 0.18 24.21
C GLU A 58 5.11 0.98 23.43
N ASN A 59 6.36 0.76 23.79
CA ASN A 59 7.51 1.30 23.08
C ASN A 59 8.58 0.22 22.87
N LYS A 60 9.35 0.37 21.80
CA LYS A 60 10.47 -0.50 21.45
C LYS A 60 11.60 0.32 20.86
N THR A 61 12.82 -0.13 21.09
CA THR A 61 14.02 0.46 20.49
C THR A 61 14.56 -0.47 19.42
N TYR A 62 14.77 0.08 18.22
CA TYR A 62 15.33 -0.61 17.06
C TYR A 62 16.67 0.05 16.71
N GLY A 63 17.77 -0.51 17.18
CA GLY A 63 19.09 0.13 17.09
C GLY A 63 19.10 1.46 17.85
N CYS A 64 19.37 2.57 17.15
CA CYS A 64 19.33 3.92 17.72
C CYS A 64 17.97 4.63 17.55
N MET A 65 16.92 3.91 17.14
CA MET A 65 15.60 4.48 16.90
C MET A 65 14.61 4.03 17.98
N PHE A 66 14.14 4.95 18.80
CA PHE A 66 13.05 4.72 19.74
C PHE A 66 11.71 4.92 19.04
N VAL A 67 10.79 3.96 19.20
CA VAL A 67 9.46 3.99 18.58
C VAL A 67 8.41 3.72 19.65
N MET A 68 7.44 4.62 19.80
CA MET A 68 6.32 4.50 20.74
C MET A 68 4.99 4.47 20.00
N ASN A 69 4.13 3.52 20.33
CA ASN A 69 2.73 3.54 19.88
C ASN A 69 1.92 4.42 20.82
N LYS A 70 1.54 5.61 20.33
CA LYS A 70 0.71 6.56 21.09
C LYS A 70 -0.76 6.15 21.11
N ARG A 71 -1.23 5.54 20.02
CA ARG A 71 -2.63 5.18 19.81
C ARG A 71 -2.75 4.20 18.65
N SER A 72 -3.55 3.16 18.84
CA SER A 72 -3.99 2.22 17.83
C SER A 72 -5.51 2.19 17.75
N GLU A 73 -6.02 2.00 16.54
CA GLU A 73 -7.44 1.93 16.23
C GLU A 73 -7.68 0.79 15.25
N HIS A 74 -8.80 0.11 15.41
CA HIS A 74 -9.23 -0.97 14.52
C HIS A 74 -10.56 -0.57 13.89
N GLU A 75 -10.60 -0.48 12.57
CA GLU A 75 -11.80 -0.14 11.82
C GLU A 75 -11.93 -1.04 10.59
N ASP A 76 -12.91 -1.94 10.63
CA ASP A 76 -13.21 -2.89 9.54
C ASP A 76 -11.97 -3.71 9.15
N LYS A 77 -11.34 -3.37 8.02
CA LYS A 77 -10.19 -4.07 7.43
C LYS A 77 -8.86 -3.34 7.64
N PHE A 78 -8.87 -2.29 8.46
CA PHE A 78 -7.71 -1.46 8.74
C PHE A 78 -7.39 -1.46 10.23
N GLU A 79 -6.10 -1.59 10.52
CA GLU A 79 -5.51 -1.22 11.79
C GLU A 79 -4.67 0.03 11.56
N THR A 80 -4.90 1.07 12.36
CA THR A 80 -4.17 2.32 12.26
C THR A 80 -3.41 2.57 13.54
N TYR A 81 -2.14 2.97 13.44
CA TYR A 81 -1.27 3.27 14.56
C TYR A 81 -0.69 4.67 14.41
N LEU A 82 -0.70 5.44 15.49
CA LEU A 82 0.00 6.71 15.59
C LEU A 82 1.30 6.48 16.36
N LEU A 83 2.41 6.50 15.64
CA LEU A 83 3.73 6.16 16.13
C LEU A 83 4.55 7.44 16.31
N GLU A 84 5.20 7.58 17.46
CA GLU A 84 6.23 8.59 17.67
C GLU A 84 7.61 7.94 17.51
N VAL A 85 8.41 8.47 16.58
CA VAL A 85 9.75 7.99 16.25
C VAL A 85 10.78 9.02 16.69
N LEU A 86 11.73 8.63 17.53
CA LEU A 86 12.75 9.51 18.09
C LEU A 86 14.14 8.87 17.92
N PRO A 87 15.07 9.50 17.17
CA PRO A 87 16.46 9.07 17.16
C PRO A 87 17.11 9.32 18.52
N GLU A 88 18.00 8.40 18.93
CA GLU A 88 18.80 8.55 20.14
C GLU A 88 19.60 9.86 20.13
N GLY A 89 19.57 10.58 21.25
CA GLY A 89 20.25 11.87 21.41
C GLY A 89 19.59 13.06 20.71
N CYS A 90 18.49 12.86 19.97
CA CYS A 90 17.69 13.93 19.39
C CYS A 90 16.47 14.23 20.27
N SER A 91 16.00 15.48 20.25
CA SER A 91 14.73 15.89 20.87
C SER A 91 13.57 15.98 19.88
N ASN A 92 13.87 16.00 18.58
CA ASN A 92 12.88 16.13 17.52
C ASN A 92 12.34 14.76 17.14
N SER A 93 11.09 14.48 17.48
CA SER A 93 10.40 13.28 17.06
C SER A 93 9.69 13.47 15.71
N THR A 94 9.51 12.37 14.98
CA THR A 94 8.65 12.28 13.81
C THR A 94 7.38 11.53 14.18
N ILE A 95 6.23 12.14 13.92
CA ILE A 95 4.92 11.48 14.11
C ILE A 95 4.53 10.78 12.81
N VAL A 96 4.29 9.48 12.91
CA VAL A 96 4.05 8.60 11.77
C VAL A 96 2.73 7.87 11.94
N LYS A 97 1.86 7.99 10.97
CA LYS A 97 0.63 7.19 10.86
C LYS A 97 0.94 5.91 10.07
N LEU A 98 0.92 4.76 10.73
CA LEU A 98 0.94 3.46 10.07
C LEU A 98 -0.49 3.01 9.80
N ILE A 99 -0.81 2.71 8.54
CA ILE A 99 -2.09 2.14 8.12
C ILE A 99 -1.83 0.72 7.60
N HIS A 100 -2.31 -0.26 8.35
CA HIS A 100 -2.16 -1.68 8.07
C HIS A 100 -3.48 -2.23 7.49
N MET A 101 -3.47 -2.60 6.22
CA MET A 101 -4.58 -3.29 5.56
C MET A 101 -4.44 -4.79 5.79
N THR A 102 -5.36 -5.38 6.56
CA THR A 102 -5.20 -6.75 7.09
C THR A 102 -5.92 -7.83 6.27
N ASP A 103 -6.73 -7.45 5.28
CA ASP A 103 -7.57 -8.36 4.51
C ASP A 103 -7.04 -8.72 3.11
N TRP A 104 -5.82 -8.32 2.77
CA TRP A 104 -5.21 -8.69 1.49
C TRP A 104 -4.53 -10.08 1.59
N PRO A 105 -5.05 -11.13 0.91
CA PRO A 105 -4.49 -12.47 1.01
C PRO A 105 -3.12 -12.59 0.33
N ASP A 106 -2.30 -13.56 0.77
CA ASP A 106 -1.05 -13.87 0.09
C ASP A 106 -1.27 -14.51 -1.27
N ARG A 107 -0.54 -14.02 -2.27
CA ARG A 107 -0.63 -14.43 -3.68
C ARG A 107 -2.00 -14.25 -4.35
N GLY A 108 -3.05 -13.93 -3.61
CA GLY A 108 -4.37 -13.56 -4.14
C GLY A 108 -4.59 -12.05 -4.21
N VAL A 109 -5.86 -11.69 -4.35
CA VAL A 109 -6.35 -10.32 -4.35
C VAL A 109 -7.59 -10.22 -3.46
N PRO A 110 -7.91 -9.03 -2.91
CA PRO A 110 -9.17 -8.81 -2.21
C PRO A 110 -10.37 -9.09 -3.11
N GLN A 111 -11.49 -9.52 -2.54
CA GLN A 111 -12.73 -9.74 -3.30
C GLN A 111 -13.28 -8.48 -3.97
N SER A 112 -12.90 -7.30 -3.47
CA SER A 112 -13.30 -6.02 -4.03
C SER A 112 -12.16 -5.01 -3.94
N GLY A 113 -12.01 -4.21 -5.00
CA GLY A 113 -11.10 -3.07 -5.04
C GLY A 113 -11.46 -1.95 -4.07
N MET A 114 -12.67 -1.94 -3.48
CA MET A 114 -13.15 -0.84 -2.66
C MET A 114 -12.29 -0.56 -1.42
N THR A 115 -11.74 -1.60 -0.79
CA THR A 115 -10.81 -1.43 0.34
C THR A 115 -9.53 -0.74 -0.11
N VAL A 116 -8.97 -1.13 -1.27
CA VAL A 116 -7.78 -0.46 -1.85
C VAL A 116 -8.08 0.99 -2.22
N LEU A 117 -9.25 1.27 -2.78
CA LEU A 117 -9.68 2.63 -3.10
C LEU A 117 -9.84 3.50 -1.85
N ARG A 118 -10.34 2.91 -0.75
CA ARG A 118 -10.42 3.58 0.55
C ARG A 118 -9.03 3.85 1.12
N LEU A 119 -8.11 2.90 1.02
CA LEU A 119 -6.71 3.05 1.44
C LEU A 119 -6.01 4.19 0.70
N ILE A 120 -6.12 4.25 -0.63
CA ILE A 120 -5.54 5.32 -1.46
C ILE A 120 -6.05 6.71 -1.01
N ARG A 121 -7.33 6.81 -0.64
CA ARG A 121 -7.91 8.06 -0.13
C ARG A 121 -7.38 8.48 1.24
N MET A 122 -6.86 7.55 2.03
CA MET A 122 -6.25 7.84 3.34
C MET A 122 -4.81 8.34 3.22
N MET A 123 -4.19 8.22 2.03
CA MET A 123 -2.80 8.59 1.79
C MET A 123 -2.68 10.08 1.45
N PRO A 124 -1.72 10.81 2.06
CA PRO A 124 -1.52 12.23 1.80
C PRO A 124 -0.91 12.45 0.40
N THR A 125 -1.37 13.48 -0.31
CA THR A 125 -0.78 13.90 -1.60
C THR A 125 0.33 14.93 -1.43
N SER A 126 0.47 15.54 -0.25
CA SER A 126 1.43 16.62 0.02
C SER A 126 2.78 16.13 0.56
N SER A 127 2.91 14.82 0.83
CA SER A 127 4.12 14.24 1.41
C SER A 127 4.33 12.82 0.91
N THR A 128 5.60 12.42 0.83
CA THR A 128 5.98 11.04 0.49
C THR A 128 5.45 10.05 1.53
N SER A 129 4.85 8.95 1.06
CA SER A 129 4.44 7.83 1.90
C SER A 129 5.34 6.63 1.67
N ILE A 130 5.65 5.86 2.71
CA ILE A 130 6.21 4.53 2.52
C ILE A 130 5.07 3.56 2.22
N ILE A 131 5.28 2.63 1.29
CA ILE A 131 4.37 1.53 1.04
C ILE A 131 5.15 0.22 0.95
N HIS A 132 4.69 -0.80 1.65
CA HIS A 132 5.30 -2.13 1.59
C HIS A 132 4.28 -3.26 1.77
N CYS A 133 4.71 -4.45 1.37
CA CYS A 133 4.08 -5.71 1.74
C CYS A 133 5.18 -6.59 2.35
N SER A 134 5.35 -7.83 1.88
CA SER A 134 6.50 -8.66 2.25
C SER A 134 7.72 -8.33 1.39
N ALA A 135 7.68 -8.58 0.08
CA ALA A 135 8.77 -8.23 -0.84
C ALA A 135 8.67 -6.79 -1.40
N GLY A 136 7.56 -6.10 -1.14
CA GLY A 136 7.36 -4.74 -1.63
C GLY A 136 7.11 -4.60 -3.13
N ILE A 137 6.73 -5.68 -3.83
CA ILE A 137 6.60 -5.69 -5.30
C ILE A 137 5.23 -6.17 -5.79
N GLY A 138 4.61 -7.16 -5.13
CA GLY A 138 3.28 -7.67 -5.51
C GLY A 138 2.16 -6.69 -5.15
N ARG A 139 1.60 -6.83 -3.94
CA ARG A 139 0.52 -5.96 -3.41
C ARG A 139 0.87 -4.47 -3.51
N THR A 140 2.10 -4.11 -3.11
CA THR A 140 2.64 -2.74 -3.25
C THR A 140 2.59 -2.23 -4.68
N GLY A 141 3.05 -3.03 -5.65
CA GLY A 141 2.99 -2.66 -7.06
C GLY A 141 1.54 -2.53 -7.55
N THR A 142 0.64 -3.41 -7.09
CA THR A 142 -0.79 -3.33 -7.44
C THR A 142 -1.43 -2.03 -6.96
N VAL A 143 -1.19 -1.61 -5.72
CA VAL A 143 -1.73 -0.34 -5.18
C VAL A 143 -1.17 0.86 -5.94
N VAL A 144 0.15 0.92 -6.15
CA VAL A 144 0.79 2.04 -6.85
C VAL A 144 0.32 2.12 -8.31
N ALA A 145 0.09 0.99 -8.97
CA ALA A 145 -0.47 0.96 -10.32
C ALA A 145 -1.90 1.53 -10.36
N ILE A 146 -2.76 1.08 -9.45
CA ILE A 146 -4.15 1.57 -9.34
C ILE A 146 -4.14 3.08 -9.10
N ASP A 147 -3.39 3.56 -8.11
CA ASP A 147 -3.34 4.99 -7.79
C ASP A 147 -2.80 5.84 -8.97
N THR A 148 -1.75 5.36 -9.65
CA THR A 148 -1.22 6.02 -10.85
C THR A 148 -2.29 6.13 -11.93
N LEU A 149 -3.05 5.06 -12.19
CA LEU A 149 -4.11 5.06 -13.20
C LEU A 149 -5.27 5.98 -12.81
N LEU A 150 -5.66 6.03 -11.54
CA LEU A 150 -6.70 6.95 -11.06
C LEU A 150 -6.25 8.40 -11.20
N SER A 151 -5.00 8.71 -10.87
CA SER A 151 -4.43 10.04 -11.06
C SER A 151 -4.41 10.44 -12.54
N ARG A 152 -4.00 9.52 -13.44
CA ARG A 152 -4.02 9.74 -14.89
C ARG A 152 -5.44 9.96 -15.42
N LEU A 153 -6.43 9.21 -14.92
CA LEU A 153 -7.84 9.34 -15.32
C LEU A 153 -8.33 10.77 -15.10
N TRP A 154 -8.11 11.32 -13.90
CA TRP A 154 -8.56 12.67 -13.56
C TRP A 154 -7.77 13.79 -14.24
N ARG A 155 -6.56 13.49 -14.71
CA ARG A 155 -5.73 14.40 -15.51
C ARG A 155 -5.99 14.26 -17.02
N ASN A 156 -7.00 13.49 -17.43
CA ASN A 156 -7.32 13.20 -18.83
C ASN A 156 -6.10 12.64 -19.60
N GLN A 157 -5.29 11.83 -18.93
CA GLN A 157 -4.13 11.15 -19.51
C GLN A 157 -4.51 9.73 -19.95
N PRO A 158 -3.81 9.15 -20.95
CA PRO A 158 -4.07 7.79 -21.40
C PRO A 158 -3.94 6.75 -20.28
N LEU A 159 -4.94 5.88 -20.19
CA LEU A 159 -4.96 4.75 -19.26
C LEU A 159 -4.46 3.49 -19.96
N ASN A 160 -3.20 3.15 -19.71
CA ASN A 160 -2.57 1.95 -20.27
C ASN A 160 -1.89 1.17 -19.14
N VAL A 161 -2.57 0.12 -18.65
CA VAL A 161 -2.06 -0.72 -17.56
C VAL A 161 -0.71 -1.37 -17.91
N PRO A 162 -0.51 -2.01 -19.09
CA PRO A 162 0.80 -2.55 -19.46
C PRO A 162 1.92 -1.51 -19.38
N GLN A 163 1.67 -0.30 -19.88
CA GLN A 163 2.64 0.78 -19.86
C GLN A 163 2.97 1.23 -18.43
N VAL A 164 1.96 1.45 -17.58
CA VAL A 164 2.16 1.81 -16.17
C VAL A 164 2.98 0.74 -15.45
N VAL A 165 2.66 -0.54 -15.62
CA VAL A 165 3.41 -1.64 -14.99
C VAL A 165 4.85 -1.69 -15.52
N LYS A 166 5.09 -1.45 -16.82
CA LYS A 166 6.44 -1.37 -17.39
C LYS A 166 7.25 -0.22 -16.78
N GLU A 167 6.66 0.98 -16.69
CA GLU A 167 7.29 2.15 -16.07
C GLU A 167 7.65 1.88 -14.60
N MET A 168 6.77 1.21 -13.86
CA MET A 168 7.03 0.81 -12.47
C MET A 168 8.18 -0.19 -12.38
N ARG A 169 8.25 -1.17 -13.28
CA ARG A 169 9.31 -2.18 -13.31
C ARG A 169 10.70 -1.60 -13.64
N ASN A 170 10.75 -0.44 -14.31
CA ASN A 170 12.00 0.30 -14.51
C ASN A 170 12.52 0.97 -13.23
N GLN A 171 11.66 1.23 -12.24
CA GLN A 171 12.03 1.82 -10.94
C GLN A 171 12.16 0.75 -9.85
N ARG A 172 11.33 -0.28 -9.90
CA ARG A 172 11.32 -1.41 -8.96
C ARG A 172 10.96 -2.69 -9.68
N ALA A 173 11.99 -3.47 -10.00
CA ALA A 173 11.86 -4.71 -10.76
C ALA A 173 10.81 -5.65 -10.17
N SER A 174 10.12 -6.40 -11.05
CA SER A 174 9.10 -7.39 -10.68
C SER A 174 7.85 -6.83 -9.98
N SER A 175 7.61 -5.51 -10.03
CA SER A 175 6.35 -4.91 -9.58
C SER A 175 5.15 -5.53 -10.30
N VAL A 176 4.09 -5.84 -9.54
CA VAL A 176 2.93 -6.69 -9.93
C VAL A 176 3.39 -8.10 -10.31
N GLN A 177 3.23 -9.05 -9.40
CA GLN A 177 3.92 -10.33 -9.45
C GLN A 177 3.16 -11.45 -10.15
N ASN A 178 1.83 -11.40 -10.17
CA ASN A 178 1.02 -12.48 -10.75
C ASN A 178 -0.17 -11.95 -11.55
N GLU A 179 -0.80 -12.86 -12.29
CA GLU A 179 -1.91 -12.56 -13.19
C GLU A 179 -3.13 -12.01 -12.43
N ALA A 180 -3.49 -12.61 -11.29
CA ALA A 180 -4.59 -12.13 -10.45
C ALA A 180 -4.39 -10.66 -10.03
N GLN A 181 -3.20 -10.29 -9.58
CA GLN A 181 -2.84 -8.91 -9.26
C GLN A 181 -2.92 -7.98 -10.46
N TYR A 182 -2.53 -8.45 -11.64
CA TYR A 182 -2.58 -7.67 -12.88
C TYR A 182 -4.04 -7.42 -13.32
N VAL A 183 -4.88 -8.45 -13.31
CA VAL A 183 -6.33 -8.34 -13.62
C VAL A 183 -7.05 -7.49 -12.58
N PHE A 184 -6.67 -7.62 -11.30
CA PHE A 184 -7.27 -6.85 -10.21
C PHE A 184 -7.07 -5.33 -10.35
N ILE A 185 -6.00 -4.89 -11.03
CA ILE A 185 -5.83 -3.48 -11.37
C ILE A 185 -6.97 -3.02 -12.28
N TYR A 186 -7.29 -3.80 -13.33
CA TYR A 186 -8.39 -3.47 -14.24
C TYR A 186 -9.73 -3.43 -13.54
N THR A 187 -10.07 -4.49 -12.79
CA THR A 187 -11.36 -4.56 -12.08
C THR A 187 -11.52 -3.41 -11.08
N THR A 188 -10.46 -3.09 -10.34
CA THR A 188 -10.50 -2.00 -9.35
C THR A 188 -10.66 -0.62 -10.00
N VAL A 189 -9.93 -0.35 -11.11
CA VAL A 189 -10.09 0.92 -11.85
C VAL A 189 -11.47 1.03 -12.49
N LEU A 190 -12.00 -0.07 -13.04
CA LEU A 190 -13.35 -0.09 -13.61
C LEU A 190 -14.44 0.10 -12.55
N ASP A 191 -14.30 -0.51 -11.37
CA ASP A 191 -15.20 -0.31 -10.24
C ASP A 191 -15.20 1.16 -9.79
N TYR A 192 -14.01 1.80 -9.75
CA TYR A 192 -13.91 3.23 -9.47
C TYR A 192 -14.63 4.08 -10.52
N ILE A 193 -14.39 3.82 -11.80
CA ILE A 193 -15.03 4.54 -12.92
C ILE A 193 -16.55 4.35 -12.87
N LYS A 194 -17.03 3.12 -12.65
CA LYS A 194 -18.45 2.80 -12.49
C LYS A 194 -19.07 3.57 -11.32
N ALA A 195 -18.36 3.70 -10.20
CA ALA A 195 -18.84 4.45 -9.04
C ALA A 195 -18.88 5.97 -9.28
N LYS A 196 -17.94 6.52 -10.07
CA LYS A 196 -17.83 7.97 -10.33
C LYS A 196 -18.60 8.44 -11.56
N LEU A 197 -18.80 7.56 -12.56
CA LEU A 197 -19.44 7.83 -13.84
C LEU A 197 -20.46 6.71 -14.17
N PRO A 198 -21.50 6.53 -13.33
CA PRO A 198 -22.37 5.35 -13.39
C PRO A 198 -23.18 5.23 -14.69
N LEU A 199 -23.48 6.33 -15.36
CA LEU A 199 -24.34 6.32 -16.56
C LEU A 199 -23.61 5.88 -17.83
N LYS A 200 -22.27 5.93 -17.87
CA LYS A 200 -21.51 5.75 -19.12
C LYS A 200 -20.83 4.39 -19.26
N TYR A 201 -20.39 3.80 -18.14
CA TYR A 201 -19.51 2.62 -18.18
C TYR A 201 -20.00 1.43 -17.34
N ARG A 202 -21.19 1.52 -16.75
CA ARG A 202 -21.71 0.48 -15.84
C ARG A 202 -21.85 -0.87 -16.52
N GLU A 203 -22.45 -0.93 -17.71
CA GLU A 203 -22.68 -2.19 -18.44
C GLU A 203 -21.35 -2.84 -18.83
N PHE A 204 -20.40 -2.05 -19.34
CA PHE A 204 -19.07 -2.53 -19.68
C PHE A 204 -18.34 -3.11 -18.45
N ALA A 205 -18.33 -2.38 -17.33
CA ALA A 205 -17.70 -2.86 -16.11
C ALA A 205 -18.36 -4.17 -15.60
N VAL A 206 -19.69 -4.27 -15.63
CA VAL A 206 -20.38 -5.51 -15.25
C VAL A 206 -20.01 -6.67 -16.17
N SER A 207 -19.97 -6.46 -17.49
CA SER A 207 -19.59 -7.47 -18.47
C SER A 207 -18.15 -7.95 -18.24
N PHE A 208 -17.21 -7.03 -18.04
CA PHE A 208 -15.81 -7.35 -17.79
C PHE A 208 -15.63 -8.21 -16.53
N HIS A 209 -16.31 -7.87 -15.44
CA HIS A 209 -16.28 -8.69 -14.22
C HIS A 209 -16.86 -10.09 -14.44
N ALA A 210 -17.90 -10.23 -15.26
CA ALA A 210 -18.48 -11.53 -15.60
C ALA A 210 -17.49 -12.40 -16.40
N GLU A 211 -16.75 -11.80 -17.34
CA GLU A 211 -15.71 -12.49 -18.12
C GLU A 211 -14.53 -12.91 -17.24
N VAL A 212 -14.05 -12.01 -16.40
CA VAL A 212 -12.97 -12.30 -15.43
C VAL A 212 -13.35 -13.47 -14.51
N LYS A 213 -14.59 -13.47 -14.00
CA LYS A 213 -15.11 -14.58 -13.18
C LYS A 213 -15.22 -15.88 -13.98
N LYS A 214 -15.71 -15.83 -15.22
CA LYS A 214 -15.81 -17.00 -16.11
C LYS A 214 -14.43 -17.60 -16.42
N ALA A 215 -13.41 -16.76 -16.52
CA ALA A 215 -12.04 -17.17 -16.78
C ALA A 215 -11.27 -17.64 -15.53
N ASN A 216 -11.87 -17.59 -14.34
CA ASN A 216 -11.24 -17.94 -13.05
C ASN A 216 -9.91 -17.20 -12.81
N MET A 217 -9.83 -15.91 -13.20
CA MET A 217 -8.59 -15.13 -13.07
C MET A 217 -8.40 -14.50 -11.68
N ILE A 218 -9.49 -14.24 -10.94
CA ILE A 218 -9.52 -13.77 -9.56
C ILE A 218 -10.67 -14.41 -8.79
#